data_AF-A0A940FGA5-F1
#
_entry.id   AF-A0A940FGA5-F1
#
_cell.length_a   1.000
_cell.length_b   1.000
_cell.length_c   1.000
_cell.angle_alpha   90.00
_cell.angle_beta   90.00
_cell.angle_gamma   90.00
#
_symmetry.space_group_name_H-M   'P 1'
#
loop_
_entity.id
_entity.type
_entity.pdbx_description
1 polymer ?
#
loop_
_entity_poly.entity_id
_entity_poly.type
_entity_poly.pdbx_seq_one_letter_code
_entity_poly.pdbx_strand_id
1 'polypeptide(L)'
;MNTMNKLTVSALIAIFAVACGASEKKDNPNDKKAQLEKLKTEQAKINEQVRTLEEDLAKTDTAYAKKLNEKLVVVTPVATKPFSHYIELQGRIDAENIVYVSPRGMGGQVKALYVKQGDRISKGQLLLKLDNAVALS
;
A
#
# COMPACT_ATOMS: atom_id res chain seq x y z
N MET A 1 54.82 14.63 48.49
CA MET A 1 53.54 14.06 48.02
C MET A 1 53.69 12.90 47.01
N ASN A 2 54.88 12.29 46.82
CA ASN A 2 55.10 11.31 45.72
C ASN A 2 55.31 9.87 46.19
N THR A 3 55.42 9.62 47.49
CA THR A 3 55.58 8.27 48.08
C THR A 3 54.23 7.63 48.41
N MET A 4 53.25 8.44 48.86
CA MET A 4 51.90 7.98 49.20
C MET A 4 51.10 7.55 47.95
N ASN A 5 51.26 8.26 46.82
CA ASN A 5 50.65 7.88 45.54
C ASN A 5 51.28 6.64 44.90
N LYS A 6 52.53 6.30 45.23
CA LYS A 6 53.16 5.05 44.75
C LYS A 6 52.63 3.83 45.51
N LEU A 7 52.31 4.01 46.79
CA LEU A 7 51.72 2.96 47.63
C LEU A 7 50.29 2.62 47.19
N THR A 8 49.48 3.63 46.84
CA THR A 8 48.11 3.42 46.36
C THR A 8 48.05 2.78 44.97
N VAL A 9 48.99 3.12 44.07
CA VAL A 9 49.10 2.47 42.75
C VAL A 9 49.54 1.01 42.87
N SER A 10 50.47 0.70 43.78
CA SER A 10 50.90 -0.68 44.05
C SER A 10 49.77 -1.56 44.59
N ALA A 11 48.89 -1.01 45.44
CA ALA A 11 47.76 -1.75 45.99
C ALA A 11 46.67 -2.04 44.94
N LEU A 12 46.49 -1.13 43.96
CA LEU A 12 45.50 -1.30 42.89
C LEU A 12 45.88 -2.40 41.88
N ILE A 13 47.18 -2.57 41.61
CA ILE A 13 47.70 -3.60 40.70
C ILE A 13 47.59 -5.01 41.30
N ALA A 14 47.75 -5.14 42.63
CA ALA A 14 47.60 -6.41 43.32
C ALA A 14 46.16 -6.97 43.28
N ILE A 15 45.16 -6.08 43.30
CA ILE A 15 43.74 -6.48 43.21
C ILE A 15 43.39 -6.97 41.79
N PHE A 16 44.00 -6.39 40.76
CA PHE A 16 43.81 -6.82 39.36
C PHE A 16 44.45 -8.18 39.07
N ALA A 17 45.54 -8.55 39.73
CA ALA A 17 46.22 -9.84 39.51
C ALA A 17 45.40 -11.04 40.00
N VAL A 18 44.60 -10.89 41.07
CA VAL A 18 43.72 -11.96 41.59
C VAL A 18 42.51 -12.19 40.67
N ALA A 19 42.06 -11.17 39.95
CA ALA A 19 40.97 -11.29 38.98
C ALA A 19 41.38 -12.01 37.68
N CYS A 20 42.68 -12.12 37.40
CA CYS A 20 43.20 -12.77 36.19
C CYS A 20 43.81 -14.17 36.46
N GLY A 21 43.72 -14.67 37.69
CA GLY A 21 44.21 -15.99 38.11
C GLY A 21 43.15 -17.09 38.05
N ALA A 22 42.49 -17.27 36.90
CA ALA A 22 41.65 -18.45 36.67
C ALA A 22 42.54 -19.63 36.26
N SER A 23 42.84 -20.50 37.24
CA SER A 23 43.54 -21.76 37.05
C SER A 23 42.84 -22.66 36.02
N GLU A 24 43.50 -22.89 34.89
CA GLU A 24 43.13 -23.88 33.87
C GLU A 24 43.10 -25.29 34.47
N LYS A 25 41.90 -25.85 34.67
CA LYS A 25 41.73 -27.29 34.89
C LYS A 25 41.64 -27.98 33.53
N LYS A 26 42.56 -28.93 33.30
CA LYS A 26 42.58 -29.86 32.17
C LYS A 26 41.18 -30.47 31.93
N ASP A 27 40.60 -30.12 30.79
CA ASP A 27 39.32 -30.62 30.32
C ASP A 27 39.41 -32.09 29.90
N ASN A 28 38.83 -33.00 30.69
CA ASN A 28 38.56 -34.37 30.26
C ASN A 28 37.18 -34.41 29.54
N PRO A 29 37.09 -34.88 28.27
CA PRO A 29 35.85 -34.83 27.48
C PRO A 29 34.65 -35.58 28.06
N ASN A 30 34.89 -36.57 28.92
CA ASN A 30 33.83 -37.40 29.51
C ASN A 30 33.00 -36.65 30.57
N ASP A 31 33.59 -35.70 31.29
CA ASP A 31 32.87 -34.95 32.33
C ASP A 31 31.91 -33.92 31.72
N LYS A 32 32.29 -33.30 30.60
CA LYS A 32 31.44 -32.37 29.85
C LYS A 32 30.20 -33.05 29.27
N LYS A 33 30.32 -34.29 28.78
CA LYS A 33 29.17 -35.05 28.27
C LYS A 33 28.17 -35.39 29.37
N ALA A 34 28.65 -35.80 30.55
CA ALA A 34 27.78 -36.08 31.69
C ALA A 34 27.07 -34.82 32.20
N GLN A 35 27.75 -33.66 32.22
CA GLN A 35 27.13 -32.38 32.57
C GLN A 35 26.09 -31.94 31.53
N LEU A 36 26.34 -32.17 30.23
CA LEU A 36 25.41 -31.80 29.16
C LEU A 36 24.10 -32.62 29.22
N GLU A 37 24.19 -33.91 29.51
CA GLU A 37 23.00 -34.76 29.68
C GLU A 37 22.22 -34.40 30.97
N LYS A 38 22.90 -34.05 32.07
CA LYS A 38 22.25 -33.49 33.26
C LYS A 38 21.53 -32.17 32.96
N LEU A 39 22.18 -31.25 32.25
CA LEU A 39 21.57 -29.97 31.88
C LEU A 39 20.39 -30.14 30.91
N LYS A 40 20.45 -31.09 29.98
CA LYS A 40 19.31 -31.42 29.11
C LYS A 40 18.13 -32.00 29.88
N THR A 41 18.39 -32.91 30.82
CA THR A 41 17.34 -33.52 31.64
C THR A 41 16.71 -32.49 32.58
N GLU A 42 17.51 -31.60 33.17
CA GLU A 42 17.02 -30.46 33.94
C GLU A 42 16.22 -29.49 33.06
N GLN A 43 16.70 -29.17 31.86
CA GLN A 43 15.99 -28.31 30.90
C GLN A 43 14.63 -28.90 30.49
N ALA A 44 14.56 -30.20 30.25
CA ALA A 44 13.31 -30.88 29.93
C ALA A 44 12.33 -30.80 31.12
N LYS A 45 12.80 -31.03 32.34
CA LYS A 45 11.99 -30.95 33.56
C LYS A 45 11.51 -29.52 33.84
N ILE A 46 12.38 -28.53 33.66
CA ILE A 46 12.04 -27.11 33.82
C ILE A 46 11.01 -26.71 32.76
N ASN A 47 11.17 -27.12 31.50
CA ASN A 47 10.19 -26.84 30.45
C ASN A 47 8.83 -27.48 30.73
N GLU A 48 8.81 -28.70 31.27
CA GLU A 48 7.57 -29.35 31.68
C GLU A 48 6.88 -28.56 32.82
N GLN A 49 7.64 -28.13 33.82
CA GLN A 49 7.14 -27.30 34.92
C GLN A 49 6.65 -25.92 34.44
N VAL A 50 7.36 -25.30 33.49
CA VAL A 50 6.93 -24.03 32.87
C VAL A 50 5.60 -24.23 32.18
N ARG A 51 5.46 -25.31 31.40
CA ARG A 51 4.20 -25.62 30.70
C ARG A 51 3.04 -25.87 31.68
N THR A 52 3.25 -26.64 32.74
CA THR A 52 2.18 -26.87 33.73
C THR A 52 1.79 -25.58 34.44
N LEU A 53 2.78 -24.76 34.81
CA LEU A 53 2.52 -23.45 35.42
C LEU A 53 1.83 -22.48 34.45
N GLU A 54 2.17 -22.49 33.17
CA GLU A 54 1.47 -21.72 32.13
C GLU A 54 0.03 -22.17 31.95
N GLU A 55 -0.23 -23.49 31.96
CA GLU A 55 -1.58 -24.06 31.88
C GLU A 55 -2.42 -23.75 33.14
N ASP A 56 -1.81 -23.72 34.32
CA ASP A 56 -2.48 -23.38 35.58
C ASP A 56 -2.71 -21.87 35.72
N LEU A 57 -1.75 -21.05 35.28
CA LEU A 57 -1.91 -19.59 35.21
C LEU A 57 -2.97 -19.19 34.18
N ALA A 58 -3.07 -19.89 33.04
CA ALA A 58 -4.13 -19.65 32.07
C ALA A 58 -5.54 -19.91 32.63
N LYS A 59 -5.69 -20.82 33.61
CA LYS A 59 -6.97 -21.12 34.28
C LYS A 59 -7.27 -20.17 35.45
N THR A 60 -6.23 -19.71 36.16
CA THR A 60 -6.37 -18.99 37.43
C THR A 60 -6.25 -17.48 37.26
N ASP A 61 -5.43 -17.01 36.32
CA ASP A 61 -5.17 -15.59 36.08
C ASP A 61 -5.67 -15.14 34.70
N THR A 62 -6.84 -14.50 34.70
CA THR A 62 -7.43 -13.86 33.51
C THR A 62 -6.56 -12.74 32.92
N ALA A 63 -5.60 -12.18 33.68
CA ALA A 63 -4.64 -11.20 33.20
C ALA A 63 -3.49 -11.84 32.38
N TYR A 64 -3.00 -13.02 32.78
CA TYR A 64 -2.01 -13.78 32.02
C TYR A 64 -2.61 -14.32 30.70
N ALA A 65 -3.85 -14.81 30.75
CA ALA A 65 -4.60 -15.21 29.56
C ALA A 65 -4.87 -14.03 28.60
N LYS A 66 -5.08 -12.82 29.11
CA LYS A 66 -5.17 -11.60 28.28
C LYS A 66 -3.86 -11.30 27.56
N LYS A 67 -2.72 -11.42 28.25
CA LYS A 67 -1.38 -11.16 27.69
C LYS A 67 -0.99 -12.10 26.55
N LEU A 68 -1.44 -13.36 26.59
CA LEU A 68 -1.29 -14.33 25.49
C LEU A 68 -2.20 -14.01 24.28
N ASN A 69 -3.38 -13.44 24.53
CA ASN A 69 -4.35 -13.08 23.50
C ASN A 69 -4.20 -11.64 22.98
N GLU A 70 -3.20 -10.89 23.46
CA GLU A 70 -2.88 -9.51 23.05
C GLU A 70 -2.26 -9.39 21.64
N LYS A 71 -2.45 -10.37 20.77
CA LYS A 71 -2.14 -10.18 19.35
C LYS A 71 -3.14 -9.15 18.82
N LEU A 72 -2.67 -7.92 18.62
CA LEU A 72 -3.47 -6.79 18.15
C LEU A 72 -4.04 -7.12 16.76
N VAL A 73 -5.25 -7.66 16.75
CA VAL A 73 -6.01 -7.93 15.52
C VAL A 73 -7.10 -6.88 15.39
N VAL A 74 -7.06 -6.15 14.28
CA VAL A 74 -8.09 -5.16 13.97
C VAL A 74 -9.18 -5.86 13.18
N VAL A 75 -10.37 -5.96 13.78
CA VAL A 75 -11.57 -6.47 13.13
C VAL A 75 -12.43 -5.30 12.68
N THR A 76 -12.79 -5.28 11.39
CA THR A 76 -13.72 -4.29 10.83
C THR A 76 -15.07 -4.97 10.62
N PRO A 77 -16.16 -4.48 11.25
CA PRO A 77 -17.49 -5.04 11.04
C PRO A 77 -17.99 -4.76 9.62
N VAL A 78 -18.56 -5.77 8.96
CA VAL A 78 -19.19 -5.63 7.64
C VAL A 78 -20.57 -5.03 7.84
N ALA A 79 -20.80 -3.84 7.27
CA ALA A 79 -22.09 -3.17 7.28
C ALA A 79 -22.64 -3.09 5.85
N THR A 80 -23.90 -3.48 5.68
CA THR A 80 -24.60 -3.35 4.40
C THR A 80 -24.80 -1.88 4.07
N LYS A 81 -24.19 -1.41 2.97
CA LYS A 81 -24.37 -0.06 2.45
C LYS A 81 -24.96 -0.15 1.04
N PRO A 82 -25.82 0.81 0.65
CA PRO A 82 -26.30 0.88 -0.72
C PRO A 82 -25.11 1.13 -1.65
N PHE A 83 -25.03 0.35 -2.72
CA PHE A 83 -24.00 0.48 -3.74
C PHE A 83 -24.66 0.81 -5.08
N SER A 84 -24.37 2.00 -5.61
CA SER A 84 -24.89 2.46 -6.89
C SER A 84 -23.82 2.33 -7.95
N HIS A 85 -24.09 1.51 -8.97
CA HIS A 85 -23.27 1.39 -10.16
C HIS A 85 -23.80 2.31 -11.25
N TYR A 86 -22.94 3.18 -11.77
CA TYR A 86 -23.21 3.97 -12.96
C TYR A 86 -22.31 3.51 -14.10
N ILE A 87 -22.85 3.49 -15.31
CA ILE A 87 -22.10 3.25 -16.53
C ILE A 87 -22.15 4.55 -17.32
N GLU A 88 -20.98 5.11 -17.62
CA GLU A 88 -20.85 6.30 -18.46
C GLU A 88 -20.78 5.88 -19.93
N LEU A 89 -21.87 6.14 -20.66
CA LEU A 89 -21.92 5.91 -22.10
C LEU A 89 -21.54 7.21 -22.82
N GLN A 90 -20.44 7.19 -23.55
CA GLN A 90 -20.01 8.32 -24.38
C GLN A 90 -20.73 8.25 -25.73
N GLY A 91 -21.58 9.25 -26.00
CA GLY A 91 -22.28 9.40 -27.28
C GLY A 91 -21.67 10.53 -28.12
N ARG A 92 -21.64 10.34 -29.44
CA ARG A 92 -21.30 11.38 -30.42
C ARG A 92 -22.56 11.78 -31.18
N ILE A 93 -22.81 13.07 -31.31
CA ILE A 93 -23.92 13.61 -32.10
C ILE A 93 -23.35 14.00 -33.47
N ASP A 94 -23.77 13.31 -34.52
CA ASP A 94 -23.43 13.65 -35.90
C ASP A 94 -24.72 13.99 -36.68
N ALA A 95 -24.60 14.89 -37.65
CA ALA A 95 -25.73 15.28 -38.50
C ALA A 95 -26.02 14.18 -39.54
N GLU A 96 -27.25 13.68 -39.59
CA GLU A 96 -27.63 12.56 -40.45
C GLU A 96 -27.66 12.93 -41.95
N ASN A 97 -28.02 14.18 -42.29
CA ASN A 97 -28.28 14.59 -43.67
C ASN A 97 -27.60 15.93 -44.01
N ILE A 98 -26.35 15.86 -44.51
CA ILE A 98 -25.62 17.02 -45.03
C ILE A 98 -25.85 17.09 -46.54
N VAL A 99 -26.41 18.20 -47.04
CA VAL A 99 -26.65 18.41 -48.47
C VAL A 99 -25.91 19.66 -48.94
N TYR A 100 -25.10 19.52 -49.97
CA TYR A 100 -24.44 20.65 -50.64
C TYR A 100 -25.36 21.22 -51.73
N VAL A 101 -25.59 22.53 -51.68
CA VAL A 101 -26.37 23.24 -52.69
C VAL A 101 -25.41 23.84 -53.71
N SER A 102 -25.49 23.39 -54.95
CA SER A 102 -24.78 23.96 -56.09
C SER A 102 -25.74 24.30 -57.23
N PRO A 103 -25.45 25.33 -58.04
CA PRO A 103 -26.23 25.61 -59.22
C PRO A 103 -26.10 24.47 -60.23
N ARG A 104 -27.22 24.11 -60.87
CA ARG A 104 -27.20 23.17 -62.00
C ARG A 104 -26.78 23.93 -63.25
N GLY A 105 -25.64 23.57 -63.84
CA GLY A 105 -25.11 24.18 -65.07
C GLY A 105 -23.90 25.08 -64.83
N MET A 106 -23.64 26.02 -65.75
CA MET A 106 -22.58 27.01 -65.60
C MET A 106 -22.89 27.95 -64.42
N GLY A 107 -21.85 28.27 -63.64
CA GLY A 107 -21.94 29.28 -62.59
C GLY A 107 -22.34 30.65 -63.16
N GLY A 108 -22.95 31.48 -62.31
CA GLY A 108 -23.38 32.84 -62.68
C GLY A 108 -23.19 33.82 -61.52
N GLN A 109 -23.38 35.10 -61.78
CA GLN A 109 -23.34 36.13 -60.73
C GLN A 109 -24.62 36.05 -59.87
N VAL A 110 -24.48 36.24 -58.57
CA VAL A 110 -25.62 36.23 -57.63
C VAL A 110 -26.40 37.53 -57.77
N LYS A 111 -27.67 37.43 -58.19
CA LYS A 111 -28.57 38.58 -58.34
C LYS A 111 -29.32 38.91 -57.05
N ALA A 112 -29.72 37.87 -56.31
CA ALA A 112 -30.41 38.04 -55.02
C ALA A 112 -30.20 36.81 -54.13
N LEU A 113 -30.04 37.04 -52.83
CA LEU A 113 -29.97 36.02 -51.79
C LEU A 113 -31.20 36.17 -50.87
N TYR A 114 -31.95 35.08 -50.68
CA TYR A 114 -33.23 35.08 -49.96
C TYR A 114 -33.16 34.44 -48.57
N VAL A 115 -31.99 33.98 -48.15
CA VAL A 115 -31.77 33.30 -46.87
C VAL A 115 -30.57 33.86 -46.13
N LYS A 116 -30.61 33.80 -44.80
CA LYS A 116 -29.51 34.17 -43.91
C LYS A 116 -28.97 32.93 -43.20
N GLN A 117 -27.74 33.04 -42.70
CA GLN A 117 -27.13 31.98 -41.94
C GLN A 117 -27.94 31.69 -40.67
N GLY A 118 -28.28 30.41 -40.45
CA GLY A 118 -29.08 29.95 -39.31
C GLY A 118 -30.59 29.83 -39.60
N ASP A 119 -31.06 30.27 -40.76
CA ASP A 119 -32.47 30.15 -41.13
C ASP A 119 -32.86 28.68 -41.38
N ARG A 120 -34.04 28.30 -40.89
CA ARG A 120 -34.62 26.98 -41.18
C ARG A 120 -35.24 26.99 -42.58
N ILE A 121 -34.71 26.12 -43.46
CA ILE A 121 -35.19 25.99 -44.84
C ILE A 121 -36.06 24.75 -45.04
N SER A 122 -37.03 24.84 -45.95
CA SER A 122 -37.90 23.71 -46.34
C SER A 122 -37.55 23.20 -47.75
N LYS A 123 -37.91 21.93 -48.04
CA LYS A 123 -37.69 21.34 -49.37
C LYS A 123 -38.40 22.17 -50.45
N GLY A 124 -37.67 22.58 -51.47
CA GLY A 124 -38.19 23.37 -52.59
C GLY A 124 -38.16 24.89 -52.40
N GLN A 125 -37.65 25.38 -51.27
CA GLN A 125 -37.49 26.81 -51.04
C GLN A 125 -36.41 27.42 -51.94
N LEU A 126 -36.71 28.59 -52.52
CA LEU A 126 -35.74 29.36 -53.30
C LEU A 126 -34.73 30.02 -52.35
N LEU A 127 -33.46 29.62 -52.45
CA LEU A 127 -32.39 30.14 -51.60
C LEU A 127 -31.69 31.35 -52.24
N LEU A 128 -31.44 31.28 -53.55
CA LEU A 128 -30.63 32.24 -54.28
C LEU A 128 -31.08 32.31 -55.75
N LYS A 129 -30.99 33.50 -56.34
CA LYS A 129 -31.23 33.74 -57.76
C LYS A 129 -29.94 34.18 -58.43
N LEU A 130 -29.56 33.48 -59.49
CA LEU A 130 -28.45 33.84 -60.37
C LEU A 130 -28.93 34.79 -61.47
N ASP A 131 -28.03 35.61 -62.00
CA ASP A 131 -28.33 36.46 -63.14
C ASP A 131 -28.28 35.65 -64.45
N ASN A 132 -29.38 35.68 -65.20
CA ASN A 132 -29.61 34.82 -66.36
C ASN A 132 -29.07 35.42 -67.67
N ALA A 133 -28.30 36.51 -67.62
CA ALA A 133 -27.80 37.20 -68.81
C ALA A 133 -26.87 36.33 -69.68
N VAL A 134 -26.21 35.33 -69.09
CA VAL A 134 -25.25 34.43 -69.78
C VAL A 134 -25.89 33.09 -70.19
N ALA A 135 -27.08 32.75 -69.69
CA ALA A 135 -27.74 31.48 -70.00
C ALA A 135 -28.65 31.52 -71.25
N LEU A 136 -28.79 32.71 -71.87
CA LEU A 136 -29.65 32.98 -73.03
C LEU A 136 -28.87 33.41 -74.29
N SER A 137 -27.54 33.25 -74.28
CA SER A 137 -26.67 33.45 -75.45
C SER A 137 -26.25 32.11 -76.05
#